data_AF-A0A939YW33-F1
#
_entry.id   AF-A0A939YW33-F1
#
_cell.length_a   1.000
_cell.length_b   1.000
_cell.length_c   1.000
_cell.angle_alpha   90.00
_cell.angle_beta   90.00
_cell.angle_gamma   90.00
#
_symmetry.space_group_name_H-M   'P 1'
#
loop_
_entity.id
_entity.type
_entity.pdbx_description
1 polymer ?
#
loop_
_entity_poly.entity_id
_entity_poly.type
_entity_poly.pdbx_seq_one_letter_code
_entity_poly.pdbx_strand_id
1 'polypeptide(L)' 'TVCAYPGHEEGRAELDALTAWAKALPPERYDAMIRAYLNQPGDPPVLFAVKKNRRRKAR' A
#
# COMPACT_ATOMS: atom_id res chain seq x y z
N THR A 1 -7.15 3.53 5.30
CA THR A 1 -5.68 3.66 5.16
C THR A 1 -5.03 2.65 6.07
N VAL A 2 -3.80 2.25 5.79
CA VAL A 2 -3.01 1.33 6.64
C VAL A 2 -1.61 1.92 6.75
N CYS A 3 -1.01 1.92 7.94
CA CYS A 3 0.39 2.31 8.14
C CYS A 3 1.18 1.03 8.48
N ALA A 4 2.22 0.73 7.71
CA ALA A 4 3.10 -0.41 7.94
C ALA A 4 4.43 0.07 8.53
N TYR A 5 4.97 -0.68 9.49
CA TYR A 5 6.21 -0.36 10.19
C TYR A 5 7.26 -1.45 9.91
N PRO A 6 8.05 -1.34 8.83
CA PRO A 6 8.91 -2.44 8.37
C PRO A 6 10.22 -2.63 9.15
N GLY A 7 10.44 -1.89 10.25
CA GLY A 7 11.74 -1.80 10.95
C GLY A 7 12.28 -3.09 11.58
N HIS A 8 11.62 -4.24 11.41
CA HIS A 8 12.07 -5.58 11.79
C HIS A 8 11.57 -6.62 10.78
N GLU A 9 12.03 -7.87 10.89
CA GLU A 9 11.76 -8.94 9.91
C GLU A 9 10.25 -9.17 9.69
N GLU A 10 9.47 -9.26 10.76
CA GLU A 10 8.02 -9.45 10.67
C GLU A 10 7.34 -8.23 10.05
N GLY A 11 7.82 -7.02 10.36
CA GLY A 11 7.34 -5.79 9.74
C GLY A 11 7.63 -5.75 8.23
N ARG A 12 8.75 -6.32 7.78
CA ARG A 12 9.05 -6.48 6.35
C ARG A 12 8.08 -7.48 5.70
N ALA A 13 7.83 -8.61 6.34
CA ALA A 13 6.88 -9.60 5.84
C ALA A 13 5.46 -9.01 5.73
N GLU A 14 5.04 -8.19 6.70
CA GLU A 14 3.78 -7.44 6.64
C GLU A 14 3.76 -6.44 5.47
N LEU A 15 4.84 -5.70 5.25
CA LEU A 15 4.95 -4.77 4.14
C LEU A 15 4.80 -5.49 2.79
N ASP A 16 5.44 -6.64 2.63
CA ASP A 16 5.37 -7.46 1.41
C ASP A 16 3.95 -8.00 1.19
N ALA A 17 3.31 -8.52 2.24
CA ALA A 17 1.93 -9.02 2.18
C ALA A 17 0.94 -7.91 1.83
N LEU A 18 1.05 -6.74 2.45
CA LEU A 18 0.22 -5.57 2.16
C LEU A 18 0.44 -5.05 0.74
N THR A 19 1.68 -5.06 0.26
CA THR A 19 2.02 -4.68 -1.12
C THR A 19 1.41 -5.63 -2.13
N ALA A 20 1.51 -6.94 -1.91
CA ALA A 20 0.89 -7.95 -2.75
C ALA A 20 -0.64 -7.81 -2.77
N TRP A 21 -1.26 -7.67 -1.60
CA TRP A 21 -2.70 -7.45 -1.47
C TRP A 21 -3.17 -6.20 -2.23
N ALA A 22 -2.49 -5.06 -2.02
CA ALA A 22 -2.86 -3.79 -2.65
C ALA A 22 -2.75 -3.85 -4.18
N LYS A 23 -1.72 -4.53 -4.71
CA LYS A 23 -1.53 -4.75 -6.16
C LYS A 23 -2.60 -5.65 -6.77
N ALA A 24 -3.15 -6.59 -6.00
CA ALA A 24 -4.17 -7.53 -6.46
C ALA A 24 -5.59 -6.93 -6.49
N LEU A 25 -5.79 -5.72 -5.96
CA LEU A 25 -7.09 -5.07 -5.96
C LEU A 25 -7.58 -4.80 -7.39
N PRO A 26 -8.87 -5.08 -7.72
CA PRO A 26 -9.39 -4.83 -9.06
C PRO A 26 -9.35 -3.32 -9.41
N PRO A 27 -8.58 -2.90 -10.44
CA PRO A 27 -8.33 -1.49 -10.73
C PRO A 27 -9.59 -0.73 -11.18
N GLU A 28 -10.60 -1.43 -11.68
CA GLU A 28 -11.90 -0.85 -12.02
C GLU A 28 -12.73 -0.47 -10.78
N ARG A 29 -12.45 -1.10 -9.63
CA ARG A 29 -13.19 -0.90 -8.37
C ARG A 29 -12.41 -0.10 -7.34
N TYR A 30 -11.08 -0.17 -7.36
CA TYR A 30 -10.23 0.46 -6.36
C TYR A 30 -9.02 1.13 -6.99
N ASP A 31 -8.64 2.29 -6.44
CA ASP A 31 -7.31 2.86 -6.63
C ASP A 31 -6.52 2.59 -5.34
N ALA A 32 -5.29 2.08 -5.48
CA ALA A 32 -4.38 1.83 -4.37
C ALA A 32 -3.06 2.58 -4.59
N MET A 33 -2.52 3.19 -3.53
CA MET A 33 -1.22 3.84 -3.56
C MET A 33 -0.42 3.54 -2.30
N ILE A 34 0.91 3.60 -2.46
CA ILE A 34 1.89 3.57 -1.39
C ILE A 34 2.54 4.95 -1.33
N ARG A 35 2.62 5.53 -0.13
CA ARG A 35 3.38 6.73 0.17
C ARG A 35 4.51 6.37 1.13
N ALA A 36 5.75 6.64 0.72
CA ALA A 36 6.94 6.36 1.51
C ALA A 36 7.92 7.54 1.41
N TYR A 37 8.70 7.76 2.48
CA TYR A 37 9.86 8.64 2.44
C TYR A 37 11.02 7.89 1.79
N LEU A 38 11.69 8.52 0.82
CA LEU A 38 12.75 7.88 0.04
C LEU A 38 14.15 8.07 0.63
N ASN A 39 14.32 9.08 1.47
CA ASN A 39 15.62 9.52 1.99
C ASN A 39 15.72 9.49 3.52
N GLN A 40 14.77 8.85 4.20
CA GLN A 40 14.88 8.62 5.64
C GLN A 40 15.57 7.28 5.90
N PRO A 41 16.60 7.23 6.77
CA PRO A 41 17.25 5.98 7.14
C PRO A 41 16.34 5.13 8.05
N GLY A 42 16.68 3.85 8.20
CA GLY A 42 16.05 2.98 9.20
C GLY A 42 14.65 2.48 8.84
N ASP A 43 14.36 2.29 7.56
CA ASP A 43 13.11 1.68 7.07
C ASP A 43 11.85 2.34 7.66
N PRO A 44 11.61 3.61 7.30
CA PRO A 44 10.54 4.40 7.89
C PRO A 44 9.16 3.80 7.61
N PRO A 45 8.14 4.20 8.40
CA PRO A 45 6.77 3.76 8.17
C PRO A 45 6.27 4.12 6.77
N VAL A 46 5.44 3.23 6.21
CA VAL A 46 4.88 3.35 4.87
C VAL A 46 3.35 3.45 4.95
N LEU A 47 2.77 4.42 4.25
CA LEU A 47 1.32 4.61 4.19
C LEU A 47 0.72 3.94 2.95
N PHE A 48 -0.23 3.04 3.17
CA PHE A 48 -1.13 2.54 2.15
C PHE A 48 -2.45 3.32 2.19
N ALA A 49 -2.87 3.80 1.02
CA ALA A 49 -4.19 4.39 0.84
C ALA A 49 -4.93 3.66 -0.28
N VAL A 50 -6.10 3.13 0.07
CA VAL A 50 -7.03 2.48 -0.87
C VAL A 50 -8.31 3.30 -0.91
N LYS A 51 -8.72 3.66 -2.12
CA LYS A 51 -9.94 4.40 -2.39
C LYS A 51 -10.86 3.54 -3.24
N LYS A 52 -12.13 3.45 -2.87
CA LYS A 52 -13.16 2.84 -3.72
C LYS A 52 -13.51 3.81 -4.86
N ASN A 53 -13.49 3.31 -6.08
CA ASN A 53 -13.84 4.09 -7.27
C ASN A 53 -15.36 4.26 -7.33
N ARG A 54 -15.83 5.50 -7.49
CA ARG A 54 -17.25 5.74 -7.80
C ARG A 54 -17.45 5.38 -9.27
N ARG A 55 -18.25 4.32 -9.52
CA ARG A 55 -18.65 3.80 -10.85
C ARG A 55 -17.73 4.25 -11.99
N ARG A 56 -16.59 3.58 -12.15
CA ARG A 56 -15.79 3.71 -13.37
C ARG A 56 -16.56 3.00 -14.49
N LYS A 57 -17.07 3.73 -15.48
CA LYS A 57 -17.49 3.08 -16.74
C LYS A 57 -16.23 2.41 -17.31
N ALA A 58 -16.34 1.14 -17.69
CA ALA A 58 -15.27 0.48 -18.45
C ALA A 58 -14.95 1.37 -19.67
N ARG A 59 -13.67 1.71 -19.83
CA ARG A 59 -13.17 2.46 -20.99
C ARG A 59 -13.00 1.52 -22.17
#